data_AF-A0AAU2X9J9-F1
#
_entry.id   AF-A0AAU2X9J9-F1
#
_cell.length_a   1.000
_cell.length_b   1.000
_cell.length_c   1.000
_cell.angle_alpha   90.00
_cell.angle_beta   90.00
_cell.angle_gamma   90.00
#
_symmetry.space_group_name_H-M   'P 1'
#
loop_
_entity.id
_entity.type
_entity.pdbx_description
1 polymer ?
#
loop_
_entity_poly.entity_id
_entity_poly.type
_entity_poly.pdbx_seq_one_letter_code
_entity_poly.pdbx_strand_id
1 'polypeptide(L)'
;MAPVSSVGVGNAPVSSDDLVGALLGGVPGDGPHDGGRGAAAGAANTRDPGPVGAEMAAMLLGLPEHGPYAVLALTSVVDDGGAQGHLASRDAARSAGGPGAPGGGPGGGPGAPGAPGGLLVGSGMRTVWCAAPPPPPGSRYAGPHVRAHAIVHLGDAELADLVKALDPPPGLRVGVSPAVDGPGKLARGRVLAERALRANPDAPVAVLEERLSAAVVADSPDLARLLISRALGPVLELPCADRDSLLSTLRAWLESGGSTRRAGNRLFYHPNTVLNRLRRYEQLTGRLLGDPVSVVELSLALDAYRIVETR
;
A
#
# COMPACT_ATOMS: atom_id res chain seq x y z
N MET A 1 10.83 46.76 43.58
CA MET A 1 11.50 45.91 42.58
C MET A 1 11.27 44.47 42.99
N ALA A 2 10.36 43.76 42.31
CA ALA A 2 10.15 42.33 42.48
C ALA A 2 10.88 41.59 41.33
N PRO A 3 11.52 40.44 41.56
CA PRO A 3 12.23 39.73 40.51
C PRO A 3 11.23 39.00 39.59
N VAL A 4 11.50 39.09 38.30
CA VAL A 4 10.74 38.46 37.21
C VAL A 4 11.17 36.99 37.15
N SER A 5 10.27 36.06 37.44
CA SER A 5 10.52 34.63 37.27
C SER A 5 10.62 34.30 35.78
N SER A 6 11.81 33.84 35.36
CA SER A 6 12.04 33.27 34.03
C SER A 6 11.27 31.96 33.88
N VAL A 7 10.23 31.97 33.03
CA VAL A 7 9.53 30.76 32.59
C VAL A 7 10.45 29.98 31.66
N GLY A 8 11.03 28.89 32.17
CA GLY A 8 11.72 27.89 31.35
C GLY A 8 10.70 27.15 30.48
N VAL A 9 10.69 27.42 29.19
CA VAL A 9 9.94 26.68 28.18
C VAL A 9 10.73 25.40 27.88
N GLY A 10 10.29 24.27 28.43
CA GLY A 10 10.80 22.95 28.07
C GLY A 10 10.21 22.52 26.74
N ASN A 11 10.98 22.58 25.65
CA ASN A 11 10.67 21.86 24.42
C ASN A 11 10.80 20.35 24.71
N ALA A 12 9.71 19.60 24.61
CA ALA A 12 9.81 18.14 24.52
C ALA A 12 10.60 17.77 23.24
N PRO A 13 11.51 16.79 23.28
CA PRO A 13 12.22 16.35 22.08
C PRO A 13 11.21 15.78 21.07
N VAL A 14 11.23 16.29 19.84
CA VAL A 14 10.40 15.78 18.73
C VAL A 14 10.80 14.33 18.46
N SER A 15 9.84 13.40 18.45
CA SER A 15 10.13 11.98 18.20
C SER A 15 10.50 11.75 16.73
N SER A 16 11.31 10.72 16.45
CA SER A 16 11.59 10.31 15.07
C SER A 16 10.31 9.95 14.29
N ASP A 17 9.30 9.38 14.97
CA ASP A 17 7.99 9.09 14.38
C ASP A 17 7.25 10.38 13.96
N ASP A 18 7.34 11.46 14.77
CA ASP A 18 6.70 12.74 14.45
C ASP A 18 7.34 13.39 13.21
N LEU A 19 8.68 13.27 13.07
CA LEU A 19 9.42 13.77 11.92
C LEU A 19 9.09 13.00 10.64
N VAL A 20 8.98 11.67 10.71
CA VAL A 20 8.56 10.86 9.56
C VAL A 20 7.09 11.14 9.21
N GLY A 21 6.23 11.29 10.21
CA GLY A 21 4.84 11.71 10.03
C GLY A 21 4.71 13.03 9.29
N ALA A 22 5.58 14.00 9.58
CA ALA A 22 5.65 15.28 8.86
C ALA A 22 6.11 15.11 7.39
N LEU A 23 7.09 14.25 7.13
CA LEU A 23 7.55 13.94 5.76
C LEU A 23 6.51 13.23 4.90
N LEU A 24 5.73 12.34 5.53
CA LEU A 24 4.71 11.54 4.86
C LEU A 24 3.33 12.24 4.86
N GLY A 25 3.21 13.38 5.53
CA GLY A 25 2.07 14.29 5.47
C GLY A 25 0.83 13.87 6.27
N GLY A 26 0.96 13.39 7.51
CA GLY A 26 -0.23 13.16 8.37
C GLY A 26 -0.76 14.46 8.99
N VAL A 27 -2.06 14.77 9.15
CA VAL A 27 -3.37 14.37 8.58
C VAL A 27 -4.26 15.63 8.73
N PRO A 28 -5.11 16.00 7.76
CA PRO A 28 -6.44 16.53 8.08
C PRO A 28 -7.48 15.46 7.77
N GLY A 29 -8.35 15.17 8.74
CA GLY A 29 -9.42 14.20 8.57
C GLY A 29 -10.43 14.68 7.53
N ASP A 30 -10.59 13.91 6.45
CA ASP A 30 -11.75 14.03 5.57
C ASP A 30 -12.86 13.14 6.14
N GLY A 31 -13.63 13.73 7.05
CA GLY A 31 -15.06 13.38 7.17
C GLY A 31 -15.81 13.96 5.96
N PRO A 32 -16.97 13.40 5.59
CA PRO A 32 -17.70 13.87 4.42
C PRO A 32 -18.09 15.34 4.62
N HIS A 33 -17.71 16.19 3.67
CA HIS A 33 -18.20 17.55 3.53
C HIS A 33 -19.72 17.52 3.36
N ASP A 34 -20.46 17.75 4.44
CA ASP A 34 -21.85 18.20 4.38
C ASP A 34 -21.91 19.71 4.63
N GLY A 35 -22.68 20.39 3.81
CA GLY A 35 -22.75 21.84 3.75
C GLY A 35 -23.58 22.43 4.88
N GLY A 36 -23.06 23.47 5.54
CA GLY A 36 -23.85 24.26 6.49
C GLY A 36 -23.13 25.52 6.96
N ARG A 37 -23.64 26.68 6.56
CA ARG A 37 -23.22 28.01 7.03
C ARG A 37 -23.54 28.20 8.53
N GLY A 38 -22.68 28.92 9.26
CA GLY A 38 -23.14 29.84 10.31
C GLY A 38 -22.29 30.00 11.57
N ALA A 39 -21.75 31.22 11.73
CA ALA A 39 -21.54 31.96 12.99
C ALA A 39 -20.33 31.65 13.90
N ALA A 40 -19.87 32.71 14.55
CA ALA A 40 -18.55 32.95 15.13
C ALA A 40 -18.46 32.75 16.65
N ALA A 41 -17.20 32.72 17.13
CA ALA A 41 -16.66 33.31 18.36
C ALA A 41 -16.05 32.34 19.40
N GLY A 42 -14.70 32.31 19.40
CA GLY A 42 -13.82 32.44 20.56
C GLY A 42 -13.89 31.43 21.72
N ALA A 43 -12.85 30.59 21.86
CA ALA A 43 -12.08 30.42 23.10
C ALA A 43 -10.85 29.49 22.93
N ALA A 44 -9.72 29.96 23.45
CA ALA A 44 -8.68 29.20 24.15
C ALA A 44 -7.78 28.19 23.41
N ASN A 45 -6.68 28.72 22.86
CA ASN A 45 -5.29 28.39 23.25
C ASN A 45 -4.90 26.92 23.46
N THR A 46 -4.73 26.20 22.35
CA THR A 46 -3.67 25.19 22.20
C THR A 46 -2.70 25.71 21.14
N ARG A 47 -1.53 26.22 21.55
CA ARG A 47 -0.45 26.54 20.61
C ARG A 47 0.08 25.22 20.04
N ASP A 48 -0.52 24.83 18.93
CA ASP A 48 -0.04 23.81 18.01
C ASP A 48 1.39 24.21 17.58
N PRO A 49 2.42 23.37 17.79
CA PRO A 49 3.72 23.63 17.18
C PRO A 49 3.51 23.58 15.67
N GLY A 50 3.63 24.73 14.99
CA GLY A 50 3.48 24.81 13.54
C GLY A 50 4.31 23.73 12.83
N PRO A 51 3.87 23.24 11.66
CA PRO A 51 4.41 22.04 11.06
C PRO A 51 5.92 22.19 10.87
N VAL A 52 6.70 21.29 11.47
CA VAL A 52 8.09 21.09 11.06
C VAL A 52 8.04 20.81 9.56
N GLY A 53 8.45 21.79 8.74
CA GLY A 53 8.41 21.65 7.28
C GLY A 53 9.19 20.40 6.88
N ALA A 54 8.74 19.71 5.82
CA ALA A 54 9.34 18.45 5.37
C ALA A 54 10.88 18.52 5.25
N GLU A 55 11.43 19.65 4.82
CA GLU A 55 12.88 19.88 4.77
C GLU A 55 13.57 19.82 6.13
N MET A 56 12.98 20.46 7.16
CA MET A 56 13.50 20.43 8.52
C MET A 56 13.39 19.02 9.12
N ALA A 57 12.30 18.30 8.83
CA ALA A 57 12.13 16.93 9.27
C ALA A 57 13.15 15.98 8.62
N ALA A 58 13.42 16.14 7.32
CA ALA A 58 14.46 15.40 6.62
C ALA A 58 15.84 15.67 7.21
N MET A 59 16.17 16.94 7.48
CA MET A 59 17.43 17.34 8.09
C MET A 59 17.62 16.71 9.46
N LEU A 60 16.60 16.73 10.32
CA LEU A 60 16.64 16.15 11.67
C LEU A 60 16.76 14.61 11.63
N LEU A 61 16.21 13.96 10.62
CA LEU A 61 16.40 12.53 10.36
C LEU A 61 17.72 12.22 9.63
N GLY A 62 18.49 13.24 9.26
CA GLY A 62 19.76 13.15 8.52
C GLY A 62 19.60 12.59 7.10
N LEU A 63 18.43 12.74 6.49
CA LEU A 63 18.17 12.31 5.12
C LEU A 63 18.82 13.29 4.12
N PRO A 64 19.49 12.81 3.06
CA PRO A 64 20.02 13.67 1.99
C PRO A 64 18.95 14.60 1.37
N GLU A 65 19.29 15.85 1.09
CA GLU A 65 18.35 16.79 0.44
C GLU A 65 17.98 16.37 -1.00
N HIS A 66 18.89 15.61 -1.63
CA HIS A 66 18.75 15.10 -2.98
C HIS A 66 19.03 13.60 -3.01
N GLY A 67 18.45 12.93 -3.99
CA GLY A 67 18.63 11.51 -4.21
C GLY A 67 17.31 10.79 -4.44
N PRO A 68 17.36 9.59 -5.03
CA PRO A 68 16.18 8.77 -5.23
C PRO A 68 15.72 8.17 -3.89
N TYR A 69 14.47 8.42 -3.56
CA TYR A 69 13.78 7.84 -2.41
C TYR A 69 12.66 6.91 -2.87
N ALA A 70 12.39 5.86 -2.11
CA ALA A 70 11.18 5.07 -2.24
C ALA A 70 10.44 5.04 -0.91
N VAL A 71 9.12 4.95 -0.95
CA VAL A 71 8.29 4.75 0.24
C VAL A 71 7.70 3.36 0.20
N LEU A 72 7.77 2.67 1.34
CA LEU A 72 7.11 1.40 1.58
C LEU A 72 5.87 1.64 2.43
N ALA A 73 4.77 0.98 2.09
CA ALA A 73 3.56 0.90 2.92
C ALA A 73 3.33 -0.57 3.30
N LEU A 74 3.15 -0.85 4.57
CA LEU A 74 3.08 -2.22 5.07
C LEU A 74 1.72 -2.52 5.67
N THR A 75 1.11 -3.63 5.26
CA THR A 75 -0.14 -4.13 5.82
C THR A 75 0.05 -5.58 6.22
N SER A 76 -0.51 -5.97 7.38
CA SER A 76 -0.68 -7.39 7.68
C SER A 76 -2.00 -7.86 7.08
N VAL A 77 -2.04 -9.06 6.53
CA VAL A 77 -3.30 -9.78 6.32
C VAL A 77 -3.79 -10.18 7.71
N VAL A 78 -4.80 -9.48 8.23
CA VAL A 78 -5.51 -9.94 9.41
C VAL A 78 -6.52 -10.95 8.90
N ASP A 79 -6.47 -12.20 9.38
CA ASP A 79 -7.58 -13.12 9.20
C ASP A 79 -8.82 -12.49 9.85
N ASP A 80 -9.83 -12.12 9.05
CA ASP A 80 -11.16 -11.68 9.52
C ASP A 80 -11.98 -12.86 10.11
N GLY A 81 -11.32 -13.73 10.86
CA GLY A 81 -11.90 -14.86 11.59
C GLY A 81 -11.53 -14.76 13.06
N GLY A 82 -12.48 -14.36 13.89
CA GLY A 82 -12.25 -14.00 15.29
C GLY A 82 -11.51 -15.05 16.13
N ALA A 83 -10.50 -14.60 16.86
CA ALA A 83 -10.17 -15.08 18.20
C ALA A 83 -9.23 -14.07 18.87
N GLN A 84 -9.66 -13.54 20.02
CA GLN A 84 -8.76 -12.95 21.00
C GLN A 84 -7.79 -14.06 21.46
N GLY A 85 -6.57 -14.04 20.94
CA GLY A 85 -5.57 -15.09 21.17
C GLY A 85 -4.20 -14.50 21.45
N HIS A 86 -3.95 -14.28 22.74
CA HIS A 86 -2.67 -14.10 23.42
C HIS A 86 -1.40 -14.45 22.59
N LEU A 87 -0.66 -13.44 22.12
CA LEU A 87 0.72 -13.62 21.63
C LEU A 87 1.62 -13.84 22.85
N ALA A 88 1.84 -15.12 23.17
CA ALA A 88 2.81 -15.55 24.16
C ALA A 88 4.21 -15.12 23.72
N SER A 89 4.79 -14.17 24.44
CA SER A 89 6.24 -14.03 24.56
C SER A 89 6.80 -15.31 25.14
N ARG A 90 7.58 -16.07 24.37
CA ARG A 90 8.77 -16.80 24.85
C ARG A 90 9.53 -17.45 23.69
N ASP A 91 10.83 -17.50 23.89
CA ASP A 91 11.86 -18.26 23.17
C ASP A 91 12.50 -17.63 21.94
N ALA A 92 13.34 -16.62 22.20
CA ALA A 92 14.60 -16.41 21.49
C ALA A 92 15.69 -15.94 22.45
N ALA A 93 15.99 -16.75 23.47
CA ALA A 93 17.15 -16.57 24.34
C ALA A 93 17.87 -17.90 24.50
N ARG A 94 18.73 -18.24 23.52
CA ARG A 94 19.89 -19.12 23.72
C ARG A 94 20.78 -19.20 22.48
N SER A 95 21.80 -18.33 22.43
CA SER A 95 23.15 -18.66 21.96
C SER A 95 24.06 -17.44 22.09
N ALA A 96 24.54 -17.20 23.32
CA ALA A 96 25.74 -16.39 23.53
C ALA A 96 26.97 -17.30 23.41
N GLY A 97 27.98 -16.87 22.64
CA GLY A 97 29.31 -17.47 22.68
C GLY A 97 30.26 -17.06 21.55
N GLY A 98 31.09 -16.04 21.78
CA GLY A 98 32.44 -15.94 21.19
C GLY A 98 32.73 -14.69 20.33
N PRO A 99 33.94 -14.08 20.41
CA PRO A 99 34.13 -12.64 20.22
C PRO A 99 34.80 -12.24 18.90
N GLY A 100 34.55 -11.01 18.44
CA GLY A 100 35.32 -10.37 17.36
C GLY A 100 34.66 -9.14 16.77
N ALA A 101 34.79 -7.99 17.44
CA ALA A 101 34.52 -6.68 16.84
C ALA A 101 35.80 -6.13 16.19
N PRO A 102 35.67 -5.31 15.12
CA PRO A 102 35.78 -3.88 15.41
C PRO A 102 34.74 -3.00 14.67
N GLY A 103 34.24 -1.98 15.38
CA GLY A 103 33.98 -0.64 14.85
C GLY A 103 32.73 -0.40 14.00
N GLY A 104 31.53 -0.47 14.59
CA GLY A 104 30.30 0.11 14.02
C GLY A 104 29.96 1.45 14.68
N GLY A 105 29.80 2.51 13.87
CA GLY A 105 29.37 3.84 14.31
C GLY A 105 27.91 3.88 14.82
N PRO A 106 27.51 4.94 15.55
CA PRO A 106 26.24 4.98 16.25
C PRO A 106 25.10 5.43 15.32
N GLY A 107 23.99 4.70 15.29
CA GLY A 107 22.81 5.12 14.51
C GLY A 107 21.60 4.18 14.47
N GLY A 108 21.63 3.04 15.16
CA GLY A 108 20.44 2.19 15.31
C GLY A 108 19.65 2.58 16.56
N GLY A 109 18.60 3.39 16.41
CA GLY A 109 17.60 3.57 17.47
C GLY A 109 16.86 2.26 17.76
N PRO A 110 16.36 2.04 18.99
CA PRO A 110 15.66 0.81 19.36
C PRO A 110 14.36 0.68 18.55
N GLY A 111 14.23 -0.41 17.80
CA GLY A 111 13.08 -0.68 16.95
C GLY A 111 11.78 -0.67 17.74
N ALA A 112 10.81 0.13 17.28
CA ALA A 112 9.46 0.10 17.80
C ALA A 112 8.87 -1.32 17.69
N PRO A 113 8.12 -1.81 18.69
CA PRO A 113 7.50 -3.13 18.64
C PRO A 113 6.50 -3.20 17.48
N GLY A 114 6.86 -3.96 16.44
CA GLY A 114 6.08 -4.09 15.20
C GLY A 114 6.76 -3.52 13.95
N ALA A 115 7.90 -2.83 14.06
CA ALA A 115 8.73 -2.51 12.91
C ALA A 115 9.38 -3.80 12.38
N PRO A 116 9.20 -4.16 11.08
CA PRO A 116 9.88 -5.31 10.50
C PRO A 116 11.34 -4.94 10.24
N GLY A 117 12.09 -4.74 11.33
CA GLY A 117 13.50 -4.32 11.32
C GLY A 117 14.43 -5.30 10.62
N GLY A 118 13.92 -6.44 10.13
CA GLY A 118 14.62 -7.42 9.30
C GLY A 118 14.47 -7.24 7.79
N LEU A 119 13.48 -6.48 7.30
CA LEU A 119 13.05 -6.52 5.88
C LEU A 119 14.12 -6.07 4.88
N LEU A 120 15.03 -5.19 5.31
CA LEU A 120 16.07 -4.59 4.48
C LEU A 120 17.45 -4.62 5.16
N VAL A 121 17.66 -5.53 6.11
CA VAL A 121 18.95 -5.66 6.80
C VAL A 121 20.01 -6.12 5.80
N GLY A 122 21.09 -5.35 5.67
CA GLY A 122 22.23 -5.71 4.81
C GLY A 122 22.13 -5.28 3.34
N SER A 123 21.09 -4.53 2.94
CA SER A 123 20.95 -4.04 1.56
C SER A 123 21.82 -2.82 1.23
N GLY A 124 22.50 -2.23 2.22
CA GLY A 124 23.25 -0.98 2.07
C GLY A 124 22.37 0.27 1.92
N MET A 125 21.04 0.11 1.78
CA MET A 125 20.08 1.21 1.68
C MET A 125 19.76 1.76 3.07
N ARG A 126 19.67 3.08 3.18
CA ARG A 126 19.29 3.72 4.44
C ARG A 126 17.77 3.73 4.56
N THR A 127 17.25 3.19 5.66
CA THR A 127 15.81 3.06 5.90
C THR A 127 15.41 3.76 7.19
N VAL A 128 14.28 4.47 7.16
CA VAL A 128 13.67 5.10 8.34
C VAL A 128 12.23 4.62 8.42
N TRP A 129 11.85 4.09 9.58
CA TRP A 129 10.54 3.49 9.82
C TRP A 129 9.65 4.42 10.62
N CYS A 130 8.35 4.33 10.38
CA CYS A 130 7.32 5.00 11.19
C CYS A 130 6.09 4.10 11.28
N ALA A 131 5.51 4.01 12.48
CA ALA A 131 4.22 3.38 12.65
C ALA A 131 3.12 4.24 12.01
N ALA A 132 2.13 3.60 11.40
CA ALA A 132 0.92 4.28 10.97
C ALA A 132 -0.06 4.37 12.15
N PRO A 133 -0.78 5.50 12.33
CA PRO A 133 -1.77 5.61 13.40
C PRO A 133 -2.87 4.55 13.20
N PRO A 134 -3.38 3.93 14.29
CA PRO A 134 -4.47 2.97 14.18
C PRO A 134 -5.72 3.66 13.60
N PRO A 135 -6.57 2.92 12.85
CA PRO A 135 -7.81 3.48 12.34
C PRO A 135 -8.71 3.95 13.50
N PRO A 136 -9.47 5.05 13.35
CA PRO A 136 -10.38 5.51 14.38
C PRO A 136 -11.47 4.46 14.66
N PRO A 137 -11.91 4.30 15.92
CA PRO A 137 -12.90 3.32 16.29
C PRO A 137 -14.21 3.55 15.54
N GLY A 138 -14.77 2.48 14.97
CA GLY A 138 -16.00 2.55 14.16
C GLY A 138 -15.79 2.94 12.70
N SER A 139 -14.56 3.21 12.27
CA SER A 139 -14.27 3.41 10.84
C SER A 139 -14.47 2.13 10.06
N ARG A 140 -15.34 2.19 9.04
CA ARG A 140 -15.43 1.16 7.99
C ARG A 140 -14.42 1.50 6.89
N TYR A 141 -13.12 1.37 7.20
CA TYR A 141 -12.08 1.48 6.18
C TYR A 141 -12.29 0.37 5.15
N ALA A 142 -12.63 0.75 3.93
CA ALA A 142 -12.88 -0.19 2.84
C ALA A 142 -11.58 -0.66 2.15
N GLY A 143 -10.46 -0.77 2.87
CA GLY A 143 -9.15 -1.10 2.29
C GLY A 143 -8.12 -1.57 3.32
N PRO A 144 -6.96 -2.09 2.87
CA PRO A 144 -5.96 -2.67 3.75
C PRO A 144 -5.44 -1.64 4.76
N HIS A 145 -5.51 -2.00 6.04
CA HIS A 145 -5.01 -1.17 7.13
C HIS A 145 -3.49 -1.15 7.12
N VAL A 146 -2.92 -0.06 6.63
CA VAL A 146 -1.48 0.19 6.68
C VAL A 146 -1.06 0.34 8.14
N ARG A 147 -0.10 -0.46 8.58
CA ARG A 147 0.41 -0.51 9.95
C ARG A 147 1.71 0.27 10.12
N ALA A 148 2.48 0.41 9.05
CA ALA A 148 3.74 1.12 9.06
C ALA A 148 4.10 1.62 7.67
N HIS A 149 4.94 2.64 7.64
CA HIS A 149 5.62 3.12 6.44
C HIS A 149 7.13 3.08 6.64
N ALA A 150 7.86 2.95 5.56
CA ALA A 150 9.31 3.13 5.55
C ALA A 150 9.73 4.11 4.46
N ILE A 151 10.64 5.02 4.77
CA ILE A 151 11.35 5.84 3.78
C ILE A 151 12.69 5.15 3.51
N VAL A 152 12.94 4.83 2.25
CA VAL A 152 14.18 4.21 1.78
C VAL A 152 14.93 5.23 0.93
N HIS A 153 16.13 5.62 1.35
CA HIS A 153 17.07 6.33 0.49
C HIS A 153 17.86 5.31 -0.31
N LEU A 154 17.68 5.30 -1.63
CA LEU A 154 18.24 4.29 -2.53
C LEU A 154 19.74 4.52 -2.81
N GLY A 155 20.21 5.77 -2.73
CA GLY A 155 21.59 6.11 -3.11
C GLY A 155 21.83 5.78 -4.59
N ASP A 156 22.82 4.93 -4.86
CA ASP A 156 23.14 4.47 -6.22
C ASP A 156 22.33 3.23 -6.65
N ALA A 157 21.51 2.67 -5.76
CA ALA A 157 20.70 1.49 -6.08
C ALA A 157 19.45 1.87 -6.90
N GLU A 158 19.01 0.94 -7.76
CA GLU A 158 17.76 1.11 -8.49
C GLU A 158 16.55 0.60 -7.67
N LEU A 159 15.34 1.03 -8.04
CA LEU A 159 14.11 0.53 -7.43
C LEU A 159 13.99 -0.99 -7.55
N ALA A 160 14.47 -1.56 -8.67
CA ALA A 160 14.50 -3.00 -8.89
C ALA A 160 15.37 -3.73 -7.87
N ASP A 161 16.46 -3.13 -7.39
CA ASP A 161 17.33 -3.73 -6.38
C ASP A 161 16.67 -3.71 -5.00
N LEU A 162 15.94 -2.64 -4.69
CA LEU A 162 15.10 -2.59 -3.49
C LEU A 162 14.04 -3.71 -3.55
N VAL A 163 13.33 -3.85 -4.66
CA VAL A 163 12.28 -4.88 -4.82
C VAL A 163 12.85 -6.29 -4.67
N LYS A 164 14.05 -6.56 -5.21
CA LYS A 164 14.74 -7.85 -5.02
C LYS A 164 15.18 -8.11 -3.58
N ALA A 165 15.52 -7.06 -2.85
CA ALA A 165 15.95 -7.16 -1.45
C ALA A 165 14.78 -7.36 -0.48
N LEU A 166 13.54 -7.05 -0.89
CA LEU A 166 12.35 -7.22 -0.07
C LEU A 166 11.94 -8.69 0.02
N ASP A 167 12.06 -9.27 1.22
CA ASP A 167 11.57 -10.62 1.54
C ASP A 167 10.57 -10.55 2.72
N PRO A 168 9.31 -10.12 2.48
CA PRO A 168 8.33 -10.01 3.55
C PRO A 168 7.91 -11.39 4.07
N PRO A 169 7.84 -11.60 5.40
CA PRO A 169 7.37 -12.85 5.97
C PRO A 169 5.91 -13.14 5.56
N PRO A 170 5.49 -14.42 5.60
CA PRO A 170 4.11 -14.78 5.32
C PRO A 170 3.11 -13.94 6.14
N GLY A 171 2.05 -13.47 5.47
CA GLY A 171 1.02 -12.62 6.08
C GLY A 171 1.37 -11.13 6.11
N LEU A 172 2.61 -10.73 5.76
CA LEU A 172 2.97 -9.33 5.53
C LEU A 172 2.94 -8.99 4.04
N ARG A 173 2.38 -7.82 3.72
CA ARG A 173 2.39 -7.28 2.37
C ARG A 173 2.98 -5.88 2.35
N VAL A 174 3.72 -5.56 1.29
CA VAL A 174 4.47 -4.32 1.12
C VAL A 174 4.10 -3.67 -0.19
N GLY A 175 3.56 -2.45 -0.15
CA GLY A 175 3.42 -1.60 -1.32
C GLY A 175 4.66 -0.74 -1.50
N VAL A 176 5.12 -0.62 -2.73
CA VAL A 176 6.34 0.12 -3.09
C VAL A 176 5.97 1.27 -4.02
N SER A 177 6.32 2.49 -3.64
CA SER A 177 6.18 3.65 -4.52
C SER A 177 7.20 3.61 -5.66
N PRO A 178 6.94 4.32 -6.78
CA PRO A 178 8.01 4.72 -7.68
C PRO A 178 9.09 5.51 -6.94
N ALA A 179 10.28 5.58 -7.52
CA ALA A 179 11.33 6.46 -7.00
C ALA A 179 10.89 7.92 -7.09
N VAL A 180 11.14 8.69 -6.03
CA VAL A 180 10.86 10.12 -5.93
C VAL A 180 12.12 10.90 -5.60
N ASP A 181 12.32 12.03 -6.25
CA ASP A 181 13.50 12.86 -6.01
C ASP A 181 13.29 13.79 -4.81
N GLY A 182 14.01 13.49 -3.74
CA GLY A 182 14.09 14.33 -2.55
C GLY A 182 12.92 14.20 -1.55
N PRO A 183 13.13 14.68 -0.30
CA PRO A 183 12.17 14.53 0.79
C PRO A 183 10.81 15.20 0.56
N GLY A 184 10.76 16.31 -0.20
CA GLY A 184 9.52 17.04 -0.47
C GLY A 184 8.47 16.24 -1.27
N LYS A 185 8.86 15.13 -1.90
CA LYS A 185 7.95 14.23 -2.64
C LYS A 185 7.54 12.98 -1.84
N LEU A 186 8.00 12.81 -0.60
CA LEU A 186 7.73 11.60 0.20
C LEU A 186 6.25 11.42 0.55
N ALA A 187 5.50 12.50 0.78
CA ALA A 187 4.06 12.42 0.96
C ALA A 187 3.34 11.84 -0.28
N ARG A 188 3.79 12.21 -1.49
CA ARG A 188 3.31 11.59 -2.74
C ARG A 188 3.75 10.14 -2.83
N GLY A 189 5.01 9.83 -2.47
CA GLY A 189 5.53 8.46 -2.37
C GLY A 189 4.64 7.57 -1.49
N ARG A 190 4.25 8.05 -0.31
CA ARG A 190 3.31 7.34 0.57
C ARG A 190 2.01 6.98 -0.13
N VAL A 191 1.32 7.96 -0.72
CA VAL A 191 0.05 7.73 -1.41
C VAL A 191 0.20 6.69 -2.52
N LEU A 192 1.31 6.74 -3.26
CA LEU A 192 1.61 5.79 -4.34
C LEU A 192 1.92 4.38 -3.82
N ALA A 193 2.62 4.24 -2.70
CA ALA A 193 2.86 2.95 -2.05
C ALA A 193 1.56 2.31 -1.54
N GLU A 194 0.68 3.09 -0.92
CA GLU A 194 -0.63 2.61 -0.46
C GLU A 194 -1.54 2.22 -1.64
N ARG A 195 -1.45 2.95 -2.76
CA ARG A 195 -2.14 2.58 -4.01
C ARG A 195 -1.63 1.26 -4.56
N ALA A 196 -0.33 1.00 -4.48
CA ALA A 196 0.24 -0.27 -4.93
C ALA A 196 -0.38 -1.46 -4.16
N LEU A 197 -0.51 -1.35 -2.83
CA LEU A 197 -1.19 -2.35 -2.01
C LEU A 197 -2.63 -2.63 -2.45
N ARG A 198 -3.38 -1.57 -2.79
CA ARG A 198 -4.77 -1.67 -3.25
C ARG A 198 -4.87 -2.26 -4.66
N ALA A 199 -3.94 -1.90 -5.55
CA ALA A 199 -3.93 -2.33 -6.94
C ALA A 199 -3.52 -3.81 -7.09
N ASN A 200 -2.73 -4.34 -6.15
CA ASN A 200 -2.25 -5.70 -6.21
C ASN A 200 -2.49 -6.47 -4.89
N PRO A 201 -3.76 -6.79 -4.57
CA PRO A 201 -4.16 -7.47 -3.33
C PRO A 201 -3.48 -8.81 -3.07
N ASP A 202 -3.01 -9.51 -4.10
CA ASP A 202 -2.48 -10.87 -3.98
C ASP A 202 -0.95 -10.93 -3.87
N ALA A 203 -0.25 -9.81 -4.14
CA ALA A 203 1.20 -9.80 -4.15
C ALA A 203 1.78 -9.50 -2.76
N PRO A 204 2.80 -10.24 -2.32
CA PRO A 204 3.54 -9.95 -1.09
C PRO A 204 4.32 -8.63 -1.22
N VAL A 205 4.87 -8.35 -2.41
CA VAL A 205 5.46 -7.06 -2.77
C VAL A 205 4.68 -6.51 -3.95
N ALA A 206 4.00 -5.40 -3.76
CA ALA A 206 3.19 -4.73 -4.75
C ALA A 206 3.92 -3.47 -5.23
N VAL A 207 4.44 -3.51 -6.46
CA VAL A 207 5.06 -2.35 -7.11
C VAL A 207 4.01 -1.62 -7.93
N LEU A 208 3.87 -0.31 -7.75
CA LEU A 208 2.82 0.45 -8.42
C LEU A 208 2.92 0.38 -9.97
N GLU A 209 4.14 0.47 -10.49
CA GLU A 209 4.41 0.53 -11.93
C GLU A 209 4.03 -0.77 -12.68
N GLU A 210 3.94 -1.90 -11.98
CA GLU A 210 3.52 -3.18 -12.55
C GLU A 210 2.01 -3.27 -12.80
N ARG A 211 1.21 -2.41 -12.15
CA ARG A 211 -0.26 -2.51 -12.11
C ARG A 211 -0.95 -1.13 -12.18
N LEU A 212 -0.45 -0.21 -13.01
CA LEU A 212 -0.98 1.16 -13.12
C LEU A 212 -2.47 1.22 -13.48
N SER A 213 -2.95 0.38 -14.41
CA SER A 213 -4.38 0.32 -14.78
C SER A 213 -5.26 -0.05 -13.58
N ALA A 214 -4.83 -1.07 -12.83
CA ALA A 214 -5.51 -1.52 -11.62
C ALA A 214 -5.45 -0.46 -10.51
N ALA A 215 -4.35 0.30 -10.40
CA ALA A 215 -4.24 1.41 -9.45
C ALA A 215 -5.21 2.56 -9.76
N VAL A 216 -5.38 2.93 -11.04
CA VAL A 216 -6.37 3.93 -11.46
C VAL A 216 -7.80 3.46 -11.12
N VAL A 217 -8.10 2.18 -11.37
CA VAL A 217 -9.39 1.58 -11.00
C VAL A 217 -9.60 1.58 -9.49
N ALA A 218 -8.57 1.23 -8.71
CA ALA A 218 -8.65 1.18 -7.25
C ALA A 218 -8.93 2.55 -6.60
N ASP A 219 -8.52 3.64 -7.25
CA ASP A 219 -8.73 5.02 -6.79
C ASP A 219 -10.16 5.55 -7.05
N SER A 220 -10.96 4.86 -7.88
CA SER A 220 -12.35 5.25 -8.14
C SER A 220 -13.32 4.07 -7.93
N PRO A 221 -13.70 3.77 -6.67
CA PRO A 221 -14.56 2.63 -6.35
C PRO A 221 -15.92 2.65 -7.06
N ASP A 222 -16.50 3.83 -7.29
CA ASP A 222 -17.80 3.95 -7.95
C ASP A 222 -17.70 3.63 -9.45
N LEU A 223 -16.66 4.12 -10.13
CA LEU A 223 -16.39 3.74 -11.51
C LEU A 223 -16.01 2.25 -11.63
N ALA A 224 -15.27 1.72 -10.65
CA ALA A 224 -14.94 0.29 -10.59
C ALA A 224 -16.21 -0.58 -10.52
N ARG A 225 -17.17 -0.22 -9.65
CA ARG A 225 -18.48 -0.92 -9.56
C ARG A 225 -19.28 -0.83 -10.85
N LEU A 226 -19.32 0.35 -11.48
CA LEU A 226 -19.99 0.55 -12.77
C LEU A 226 -19.33 -0.27 -13.89
N LEU A 227 -18.00 -0.37 -13.91
CA LEU A 227 -17.27 -1.22 -14.86
C LEU A 227 -17.61 -2.71 -14.65
N ILE A 228 -17.59 -3.18 -13.40
CA ILE A 228 -17.97 -4.56 -13.06
C ILE A 228 -19.41 -4.83 -13.52
N SER A 229 -20.37 -3.98 -13.17
CA SER A 229 -21.76 -4.21 -13.54
C SER A 229 -21.95 -4.21 -15.05
N ARG A 230 -21.27 -3.32 -15.79
CA ARG A 230 -21.42 -3.18 -17.24
C ARG A 230 -20.71 -4.28 -18.03
N ALA A 231 -19.57 -4.78 -17.57
CA ALA A 231 -18.76 -5.75 -18.31
C ALA A 231 -18.94 -7.18 -17.81
N LEU A 232 -19.19 -7.37 -16.51
CA LEU A 232 -19.27 -8.68 -15.88
C LEU A 232 -20.64 -8.98 -15.26
N GLY A 233 -21.57 -8.02 -15.18
CA GLY A 233 -22.88 -8.22 -14.53
C GLY A 233 -23.58 -9.54 -14.89
N PRO A 234 -23.87 -9.79 -16.18
CA PRO A 234 -24.49 -11.05 -16.62
C PRO A 234 -23.66 -12.32 -16.34
N VAL A 235 -22.33 -12.18 -16.26
CA VAL A 235 -21.43 -13.29 -15.89
C VAL A 235 -21.53 -13.59 -14.40
N LEU A 236 -21.66 -12.55 -13.56
CA LEU A 236 -21.74 -12.68 -12.11
C LEU A 236 -23.08 -13.27 -11.63
N GLU A 237 -24.12 -13.20 -12.46
CA GLU A 237 -25.43 -13.84 -12.23
C GLU A 237 -25.43 -15.36 -12.50
N LEU A 238 -24.38 -15.90 -13.13
CA LEU A 238 -24.27 -17.34 -13.36
C LEU A 238 -24.06 -18.11 -12.05
N PRO A 239 -24.43 -19.41 -12.01
CA PRO A 239 -24.06 -20.30 -10.90
C PRO A 239 -22.54 -20.28 -10.67
N CYS A 240 -22.09 -20.36 -9.41
CA CYS A 240 -20.68 -20.16 -9.03
C CYS A 240 -19.69 -20.93 -9.91
N ALA A 241 -19.93 -22.22 -10.15
CA ALA A 241 -19.05 -23.04 -10.98
C ALA A 241 -18.91 -22.51 -12.43
N ASP A 242 -20.00 -22.04 -13.02
CA ASP A 242 -20.01 -21.48 -14.37
C ASP A 242 -19.36 -20.09 -14.42
N ARG A 243 -19.67 -19.25 -13.42
CA ARG A 243 -19.08 -17.92 -13.26
C ARG A 243 -17.56 -18.00 -13.14
N ASP A 244 -17.06 -18.79 -12.19
CA ASP A 244 -15.62 -18.86 -11.88
C ASP A 244 -14.83 -19.46 -13.07
N SER A 245 -15.44 -20.44 -13.74
CA SER A 245 -14.94 -21.05 -14.98
C SER A 245 -14.88 -20.05 -16.14
N LEU A 246 -15.87 -19.18 -16.29
CA LEU A 246 -15.88 -18.15 -17.33
C LEU A 246 -14.89 -17.01 -17.01
N LEU A 247 -14.85 -16.53 -15.78
CA LEU A 247 -13.92 -15.50 -15.32
C LEU A 247 -12.45 -15.94 -15.47
N SER A 248 -12.13 -17.19 -15.08
CA SER A 248 -10.79 -17.76 -15.27
C SER A 248 -10.41 -17.88 -16.76
N THR A 249 -11.38 -18.21 -17.62
CA THR A 249 -11.17 -18.26 -19.08
C THR A 249 -10.87 -16.87 -19.66
N LEU A 250 -11.64 -15.85 -19.28
CA LEU A 250 -11.46 -14.48 -19.74
C LEU A 250 -10.10 -13.92 -19.30
N ARG A 251 -9.72 -14.15 -18.03
CA ARG A 251 -8.40 -13.76 -17.49
C ARG A 251 -7.26 -14.43 -18.26
N ALA A 252 -7.31 -15.75 -18.42
CA ALA A 252 -6.27 -16.49 -19.13
C ALA A 252 -6.17 -16.08 -20.61
N TRP A 253 -7.28 -15.71 -21.25
CA TRP A 253 -7.31 -15.22 -22.61
C TRP A 253 -6.64 -13.84 -22.76
N LEU A 254 -6.92 -12.91 -21.83
CA LEU A 254 -6.24 -11.60 -21.79
C LEU A 254 -4.74 -11.75 -21.52
N GLU A 255 -4.36 -12.54 -20.50
CA GLU A 255 -2.95 -12.85 -20.19
C GLU A 255 -2.22 -13.52 -21.36
N SER A 256 -2.97 -14.20 -22.23
CA SER A 256 -2.48 -14.85 -23.44
C SER A 256 -2.51 -13.94 -24.68
N GLY A 257 -2.71 -12.63 -24.52
CA GLY A 257 -2.77 -11.65 -25.61
C GLY A 257 -3.86 -11.98 -26.63
N GLY A 258 -5.01 -12.46 -26.16
CA GLY A 258 -6.15 -12.82 -27.01
C GLY A 258 -6.06 -14.18 -27.71
N SER A 259 -5.05 -15.00 -27.40
CA SER A 259 -4.88 -16.31 -28.05
C SER A 259 -5.64 -17.43 -27.33
N THR A 260 -6.64 -18.00 -28.00
CA THR A 260 -7.40 -19.16 -27.48
C THR A 260 -6.53 -20.40 -27.26
N ARG A 261 -5.53 -20.63 -28.12
CA ARG A 261 -4.59 -21.74 -28.00
C ARG A 261 -3.69 -21.60 -26.77
N ARG A 262 -3.10 -20.41 -26.56
CA ARG A 262 -2.26 -20.17 -25.38
C ARG A 262 -3.08 -20.22 -24.08
N ALA A 263 -4.28 -19.66 -24.09
CA ALA A 263 -5.20 -19.74 -22.96
C ALA A 263 -5.63 -21.18 -22.66
N GLY A 264 -5.93 -21.97 -23.70
CA GLY A 264 -6.25 -23.39 -23.56
C GLY A 264 -5.12 -24.20 -22.93
N ASN A 265 -3.88 -23.99 -23.39
CA ASN A 265 -2.71 -24.61 -22.78
C ASN A 265 -2.54 -24.24 -21.29
N ARG A 266 -2.75 -22.97 -20.94
CA ARG A 266 -2.65 -22.47 -19.55
C ARG A 266 -3.73 -23.06 -18.63
N LEU A 267 -4.92 -23.33 -19.17
CA LEU A 267 -6.07 -23.87 -18.44
C LEU A 267 -6.25 -25.39 -18.60
N PHE A 268 -5.35 -26.06 -19.33
CA PHE A 268 -5.48 -27.47 -19.71
C PHE A 268 -6.82 -27.80 -20.42
N TYR A 269 -7.31 -26.85 -21.22
CA TYR A 269 -8.49 -27.00 -22.07
C TYR A 269 -8.13 -27.07 -23.55
N HIS A 270 -8.94 -27.79 -24.32
CA HIS A 270 -8.87 -27.71 -25.78
C HIS A 270 -9.22 -26.27 -26.24
N PRO A 271 -8.55 -25.70 -27.27
CA PRO A 271 -8.82 -24.34 -27.75
C PRO A 271 -10.29 -24.09 -28.12
N ASN A 272 -11.01 -25.12 -28.59
CA ASN A 272 -12.45 -25.02 -28.87
C ASN A 272 -13.28 -24.72 -27.62
N THR A 273 -12.92 -25.28 -26.46
CA THR A 273 -13.61 -25.01 -25.20
C THR A 273 -13.43 -23.55 -24.80
N VAL A 274 -12.21 -23.02 -24.93
CA VAL A 274 -11.93 -21.60 -24.70
C VAL A 274 -12.77 -20.74 -25.64
N LEU A 275 -12.73 -21.02 -26.95
CA LEU A 275 -13.52 -20.28 -27.95
C LEU A 275 -15.02 -20.30 -27.63
N ASN A 276 -15.57 -21.45 -27.26
CA ASN A 276 -16.99 -21.58 -26.91
C ASN A 276 -17.35 -20.73 -25.68
N ARG A 277 -16.48 -20.70 -24.67
CA ARG A 277 -16.67 -19.86 -23.48
C ARG A 277 -16.57 -18.37 -23.79
N LEU A 278 -15.64 -17.96 -24.65
CA LEU A 278 -15.55 -16.57 -25.10
C LEU A 278 -16.81 -16.14 -25.85
N ARG A 279 -17.33 -16.99 -26.75
CA ARG A 279 -18.63 -16.76 -27.42
C ARG A 279 -19.80 -16.68 -26.43
N ARG A 280 -19.80 -17.54 -25.40
CA ARG A 280 -20.80 -17.48 -24.32
C ARG A 280 -20.75 -16.14 -23.59
N TYR A 281 -19.56 -15.60 -23.31
CA TYR A 281 -19.42 -14.24 -22.74
C TYR A 281 -20.05 -13.20 -23.67
N GLU A 282 -19.70 -13.19 -24.96
CA GLU A 282 -20.25 -12.23 -25.92
C GLU A 282 -21.78 -12.30 -26.02
N GLN A 283 -22.35 -13.51 -25.97
CA GLN A 283 -23.80 -13.74 -25.96
C GLN A 283 -24.47 -13.22 -24.69
N LEU A 284 -23.84 -13.44 -23.52
CA LEU A 284 -24.39 -13.00 -22.23
C LEU A 284 -24.36 -11.48 -22.07
N THR A 285 -23.29 -10.84 -22.53
CA THR A 285 -23.07 -9.41 -22.28
C THR A 285 -23.43 -8.52 -23.48
N GLY A 286 -23.67 -9.11 -24.66
CA GLY A 286 -23.85 -8.36 -25.91
C GLY A 286 -22.61 -7.60 -26.37
N ARG A 287 -21.43 -7.94 -25.84
CA ARG A 287 -20.16 -7.26 -26.14
C ARG A 287 -19.34 -8.10 -27.09
N LEU A 288 -18.49 -7.46 -27.89
CA LEU A 288 -17.64 -8.15 -28.86
C LEU A 288 -16.19 -8.12 -28.40
N LEU A 289 -15.56 -9.28 -28.26
CA LEU A 289 -14.14 -9.39 -27.94
C LEU A 289 -13.23 -9.06 -29.12
N GLY A 290 -13.81 -8.82 -30.30
CA GLY A 290 -13.14 -8.20 -31.44
C GLY A 290 -13.06 -6.67 -31.36
N ASP A 291 -13.83 -6.02 -30.49
CA ASP A 291 -13.79 -4.58 -30.29
C ASP A 291 -12.72 -4.21 -29.23
N PRO A 292 -11.70 -3.40 -29.57
CA PRO A 292 -10.65 -3.02 -28.63
C PRO A 292 -11.18 -2.34 -27.36
N VAL A 293 -12.24 -1.53 -27.47
CA VAL A 293 -12.82 -0.83 -26.31
C VAL A 293 -13.42 -1.84 -25.34
N SER A 294 -14.18 -2.81 -25.84
CA SER A 294 -14.75 -3.90 -25.04
C SER A 294 -13.67 -4.75 -24.36
N VAL A 295 -12.53 -4.99 -25.01
CA VAL A 295 -11.41 -5.74 -24.42
C VAL A 295 -10.74 -4.95 -23.29
N VAL A 296 -10.52 -3.64 -23.47
CA VAL A 296 -9.97 -2.77 -22.42
C VAL A 296 -10.90 -2.71 -21.22
N GLU A 297 -12.20 -2.51 -21.45
CA GLU A 297 -13.18 -2.49 -20.36
C GLU A 297 -13.27 -3.84 -19.63
N LEU A 298 -13.22 -4.96 -20.34
CA LEU A 298 -13.18 -6.28 -19.72
C LEU A 298 -11.93 -6.43 -18.84
N SER A 299 -10.77 -6.01 -19.33
CA SER A 299 -9.52 -6.03 -18.57
C SER A 299 -9.63 -5.22 -17.28
N LEU A 300 -10.13 -3.98 -17.37
CA LEU A 300 -10.32 -3.11 -16.21
C LEU A 300 -11.39 -3.64 -15.25
N ALA A 301 -12.47 -4.24 -15.76
CA ALA A 301 -13.51 -4.83 -14.94
C ALA A 301 -13.04 -6.07 -14.19
N LEU A 302 -12.16 -6.89 -14.78
CA LEU A 302 -11.54 -8.03 -14.09
C LEU A 302 -10.57 -7.58 -13.00
N ASP A 303 -9.79 -6.52 -13.25
CA ASP A 303 -8.96 -5.89 -12.22
C ASP A 303 -9.84 -5.32 -11.08
N ALA A 304 -10.90 -4.58 -11.42
CA ALA A 304 -11.87 -4.04 -10.48
C ALA A 304 -12.49 -5.13 -9.61
N TYR A 305 -12.97 -6.22 -10.24
CA TYR A 305 -13.62 -7.33 -9.56
C TYR A 305 -12.68 -7.96 -8.53
N ARG A 306 -11.43 -8.22 -8.90
CA ARG A 306 -10.40 -8.75 -7.99
C ARG A 306 -10.13 -7.82 -6.80
N ILE A 307 -10.03 -6.51 -7.05
CA ILE A 307 -9.77 -5.51 -6.00
C ILE A 307 -10.95 -5.41 -5.03
N VAL A 308 -12.18 -5.53 -5.52
CA VAL A 308 -13.40 -5.43 -4.70
C VAL A 308 -13.69 -6.72 -3.95
N GLU A 309 -13.45 -7.89 -4.54
CA GLU A 309 -13.67 -9.20 -3.91
C GLU A 309 -12.68 -9.49 -2.77
N THR A 310 -11.52 -8.81 -2.77
CA THR A 310 -10.52 -8.95 -1.70
C THR A 310 -10.71 -7.94 -0.54
N ARG A 311 -11.81 -7.18 -0.53
CA ARG A 311 -12.17 -6.24 0.55
C ARG A 311 -13.33 -6.77 1.37
#